data_AF-A0A353B5C1-F1
#
_entry.id   AF-A0A353B5C1-F1
#
_cell.length_a   1.000
_cell.length_b   1.000
_cell.length_c   1.000
_cell.angle_alpha   90.00
_cell.angle_beta   90.00
_cell.angle_gamma   90.00
#
_symmetry.space_group_name_H-M   'P 1'
#
loop_
_entity.id
_entity.type
_entity.pdbx_description
1 polymer ?
#
loop_
_entity_poly.entity_id
_entity_poly.type
_entity_poly.pdbx_seq_one_letter_code
_entity_poly.pdbx_strand_id
1 'polypeptide(L)'
;MGAQKSTLQAEYRNCRELHLAKLKSTLIARIYMRFEEEDLIAYLLGDAGPDLASRIDAGLGTDASLRDRIAELRQMLGHMDSLKQEFEPPADLIGKTLARIDSETGSELPQGPEHIEPVIAASQSAATGSPALSPVTRAPKNSRRRWDTPALALSVAAVCCLILPGVLHVRYQARTLQCASNLMDVGRGLQQFAVASPSSRYPTIPVSGPAAFSGSYVARVRSAGIDVPTGVLVCPSLIGFRPEPSDVAFVAGVEDLAELSQEEL
;
A
#
# COMPACT_ATOMS: atom_id res chain seq x y z
N MET A 1 -23.63 37.02 -59.80
CA MET A 1 -23.38 37.31 -58.35
C MET A 1 -23.53 36.08 -57.43
N GLY A 2 -23.96 34.90 -57.89
CA GLY A 2 -24.10 33.71 -57.04
C GLY A 2 -22.78 32.98 -56.72
N ALA A 3 -21.86 32.90 -57.69
CA ALA A 3 -20.62 32.11 -57.56
C ALA A 3 -19.60 32.67 -56.54
N GLN A 4 -19.67 33.96 -56.21
CA GLN A 4 -18.73 34.60 -55.28
C GLN A 4 -19.11 34.38 -53.81
N LYS A 5 -20.38 34.03 -53.53
CA LYS A 5 -20.83 33.71 -52.17
C LYS A 5 -20.46 32.28 -51.75
N SER A 6 -20.37 31.34 -52.70
CA SER A 6 -20.04 29.94 -52.39
C SER A 6 -18.57 29.75 -52.02
N THR A 7 -17.65 30.49 -52.62
CA THR A 7 -16.21 30.40 -52.32
C THR A 7 -15.89 30.95 -50.93
N LEU A 8 -16.45 32.10 -50.54
CA LEU A 8 -16.28 32.66 -49.20
C LEU A 8 -16.86 31.75 -48.10
N GLN A 9 -17.96 31.06 -48.39
CA GLN A 9 -18.57 30.13 -47.43
C GLN A 9 -17.75 28.84 -47.25
N ALA A 10 -16.96 28.44 -48.26
CA ALA A 10 -16.06 27.30 -48.17
C ALA A 10 -14.79 27.63 -47.36
N GLU A 11 -14.17 28.79 -47.59
CA GLU A 11 -13.01 29.24 -46.81
C GLU A 11 -13.33 29.41 -45.33
N TYR A 12 -14.49 29.98 -45.00
CA TYR A 12 -14.91 30.15 -43.61
C TYR A 12 -15.11 28.81 -42.88
N ARG A 13 -15.60 27.78 -43.59
CA ARG A 13 -15.75 26.43 -43.04
C ARG A 13 -14.40 25.80 -42.72
N ASN A 14 -13.41 25.96 -43.59
CA ASN A 14 -12.08 25.39 -43.41
C ASN A 14 -11.30 26.04 -42.26
N CYS A 15 -11.38 27.38 -42.14
CA CYS A 15 -10.79 28.10 -40.99
C CYS A 15 -11.42 27.69 -39.66
N ARG A 16 -12.75 27.48 -39.62
CA ARG A 16 -13.44 27.08 -38.40
C ARG A 16 -13.04 25.67 -37.96
N GLU A 17 -12.96 24.72 -38.88
CA GLU A 17 -12.51 23.34 -38.62
C GLU A 17 -11.07 23.31 -38.07
N LEU A 18 -10.15 24.06 -38.68
CA LEU A 18 -8.74 24.13 -38.24
C LEU A 18 -8.61 24.71 -36.83
N HIS A 19 -9.39 25.74 -36.50
CA HIS A 19 -9.38 26.36 -35.18
C HIS A 19 -10.01 25.45 -34.11
N LEU A 20 -11.07 24.71 -34.47
CA LEU A 20 -11.71 23.72 -33.59
C LEU A 20 -10.79 22.52 -33.32
N ALA A 21 -10.05 22.06 -34.32
CA ALA A 21 -9.08 20.97 -34.15
C ALA A 21 -7.93 21.38 -33.22
N LYS A 22 -7.38 22.59 -33.38
CA LYS A 22 -6.37 23.13 -32.45
C LYS A 22 -6.91 23.25 -31.04
N LEU A 23 -8.09 23.86 -30.85
CA LEU A 23 -8.69 24.02 -29.53
C LEU A 23 -8.99 22.68 -28.86
N LYS A 24 -9.52 21.69 -29.59
CA LYS A 24 -9.74 20.33 -29.06
C LYS A 24 -8.44 19.64 -28.68
N SER A 25 -7.39 19.75 -29.50
CA SER A 25 -6.08 19.20 -29.17
C SER A 25 -5.50 19.83 -27.90
N THR A 26 -5.60 21.16 -27.75
CA THR A 26 -5.11 21.85 -26.55
C THR A 26 -5.95 21.52 -25.32
N LEU A 27 -7.28 21.39 -25.46
CA LEU A 27 -8.18 21.01 -24.35
C LEU A 27 -7.97 19.56 -23.91
N ILE A 28 -7.84 18.62 -24.85
CA ILE A 28 -7.61 17.21 -24.53
C ILE A 28 -6.24 17.05 -23.84
N ALA A 29 -5.19 17.72 -24.33
CA ALA A 29 -3.88 17.72 -23.66
C ALA A 29 -3.95 18.31 -22.24
N ARG A 30 -4.75 19.37 -22.04
CA ARG A 30 -4.90 20.03 -20.74
C ARG A 30 -5.79 19.26 -19.76
N ILE A 31 -6.74 18.46 -20.26
CA ILE A 31 -7.61 17.60 -19.43
C ILE A 31 -6.87 16.31 -19.04
N TYR A 32 -5.98 15.78 -19.89
CA TYR A 32 -5.23 14.56 -19.62
C TYR A 32 -3.91 14.74 -18.86
N MET A 33 -3.45 15.97 -18.63
CA MET A 33 -2.25 16.28 -17.85
C MET A 33 -2.56 16.88 -16.47
N ARG A 34 -3.61 16.38 -15.81
CA ARG A 34 -3.78 16.66 -14.39
C ARG A 34 -3.00 15.61 -13.62
N PHE A 35 -1.82 15.98 -13.14
CA PHE A 35 -1.05 15.15 -12.21
C PHE A 35 -1.72 15.21 -10.85
N GLU A 36 -1.87 14.06 -10.20
CA GLU A 36 -2.31 14.00 -8.82
C GLU A 36 -1.16 14.43 -7.90
N GLU A 37 -1.48 14.91 -6.71
CA GLU A 37 -0.47 15.37 -5.75
C GLU A 37 0.48 14.24 -5.33
N GLU A 38 -0.04 13.02 -5.25
CA GLU A 38 0.70 11.79 -4.97
C GLU A 38 1.79 11.51 -6.01
N ASP A 39 1.49 11.72 -7.28
CA ASP A 39 2.46 11.56 -8.38
C ASP A 39 3.60 12.58 -8.29
N LEU A 40 3.26 13.83 -7.93
CA LEU A 40 4.26 14.89 -7.76
C LEU A 40 5.17 14.63 -6.55
N ILE A 41 4.62 14.06 -5.47
CA ILE A 41 5.39 13.64 -4.30
C ILE A 41 6.30 12.47 -4.67
N ALA A 42 5.79 11.45 -5.37
CA ALA A 42 6.59 10.32 -5.83
C ALA A 42 7.76 10.79 -6.73
N TYR A 43 7.51 11.74 -7.62
CA TYR A 43 8.54 12.37 -8.44
C TYR A 43 9.60 13.11 -7.61
N LEU A 44 9.18 13.87 -6.58
CA LEU A 44 10.10 14.58 -5.70
C LEU A 44 10.95 13.66 -4.81
N LEU A 45 10.42 12.50 -4.43
CA LEU A 45 11.14 11.48 -3.65
C LEU A 45 12.03 10.59 -4.53
N GLY A 46 12.00 10.75 -5.85
CA GLY A 46 12.75 9.90 -6.79
C GLY A 46 12.16 8.50 -6.96
N ASP A 47 10.91 8.28 -6.55
CA ASP A 47 10.20 6.99 -6.60
C ASP A 47 9.21 6.93 -7.78
N ALA A 48 9.08 8.01 -8.57
CA ALA A 48 8.26 7.99 -9.78
C ALA A 48 8.86 7.04 -10.84
N GLY A 49 8.00 6.18 -11.40
CA GLY A 49 8.37 5.35 -12.55
C GLY A 49 8.81 6.19 -13.76
N PRO A 50 9.59 5.60 -14.70
CA PRO A 50 10.23 6.34 -15.79
C PRO A 50 9.23 7.01 -16.75
N ASP A 51 8.06 6.42 -16.95
CA ASP A 51 6.98 7.00 -17.77
C ASP A 51 6.35 8.23 -17.09
N LEU A 52 6.05 8.13 -15.79
CA LEU A 52 5.50 9.23 -15.01
C LEU A 52 6.49 10.40 -14.93
N ALA A 53 7.76 10.12 -14.65
CA ALA A 53 8.81 11.12 -14.62
C ALA A 53 8.94 11.86 -15.96
N SER A 54 8.96 11.11 -17.07
CA SER A 54 9.03 11.69 -18.43
C SER A 54 7.83 12.59 -18.74
N ARG A 55 6.63 12.23 -18.28
CA ARG A 55 5.42 13.04 -18.45
C ARG A 55 5.47 14.32 -17.62
N ILE A 56 5.91 14.24 -16.37
CA ILE A 56 6.07 15.42 -15.49
C ILE A 56 7.13 16.36 -16.07
N ASP A 57 8.26 15.84 -16.55
CA ASP A 57 9.32 16.62 -17.19
C ASP A 57 8.85 17.35 -18.44
N ALA A 58 8.06 16.67 -19.29
CA ALA A 58 7.43 17.30 -20.45
C ALA A 58 6.42 18.40 -20.03
N GLY A 59 5.68 18.16 -18.95
CA GLY A 59 4.74 19.12 -18.36
C GLY A 59 5.44 20.36 -17.80
N LEU A 60 6.58 20.20 -17.14
CA LEU A 60 7.37 21.27 -16.53
C LEU A 60 7.82 22.34 -17.54
N GLY A 61 8.07 21.95 -18.79
CA GLY A 61 8.43 22.87 -19.86
C GLY A 61 7.27 23.75 -20.37
N THR A 62 6.03 23.30 -20.17
CA THR A 62 4.84 23.92 -20.77
C THR A 62 3.95 24.63 -19.74
N ASP A 63 3.84 24.09 -18.53
CA ASP A 63 2.92 24.57 -17.50
C ASP A 63 3.66 25.30 -16.37
N ALA A 64 3.38 26.60 -16.23
CA ALA A 64 3.90 27.41 -15.13
C ALA A 64 3.30 27.00 -13.77
N SER A 65 2.02 26.61 -13.74
CA SER A 65 1.34 26.24 -12.49
C SER A 65 1.88 24.95 -11.89
N LEU A 66 2.27 23.99 -12.73
CA LEU A 66 2.94 22.76 -12.30
C LEU A 66 4.29 23.03 -11.64
N ARG A 67 5.07 23.96 -12.21
CA ARG A 67 6.35 24.40 -11.65
C ARG A 67 6.17 25.06 -10.28
N ASP A 68 5.18 25.93 -10.16
CA ASP A 68 4.87 26.60 -8.89
C ASP A 68 4.46 25.58 -7.83
N ARG A 69 3.63 24.59 -8.18
CA ARG A 69 3.20 23.53 -7.25
C ARG A 69 4.35 22.65 -6.78
N ILE A 70 5.26 22.27 -7.68
CA ILE A 70 6.47 21.51 -7.33
C ILE A 70 7.40 22.33 -6.41
N ALA A 71 7.53 23.63 -6.66
CA ALA A 71 8.32 24.52 -5.81
C ALA A 71 7.74 24.63 -4.39
N GLU A 72 6.42 24.74 -4.26
CA GLU A 72 5.71 24.74 -2.98
C GLU A 72 5.92 23.41 -2.21
N LEU A 73 5.74 22.27 -2.88
CA LEU A 73 5.98 20.94 -2.28
C LEU A 73 7.44 20.78 -1.81
N ARG A 74 8.42 21.22 -2.61
CA ARG A 74 9.84 21.22 -2.21
C ARG A 74 10.09 22.09 -0.98
N GLN A 75 9.44 23.25 -0.87
CA GLN A 75 9.58 24.10 0.30
C GLN A 75 9.04 23.42 1.57
N MET A 76 7.90 22.74 1.48
CA MET A 76 7.34 21.97 2.60
C MET A 76 8.24 20.80 3.00
N LEU A 77 8.75 20.03 2.03
CA LEU A 77 9.68 18.93 2.30
C LEU A 77 11.02 19.42 2.87
N GLY A 78 11.53 20.55 2.40
CA GLY A 78 12.76 21.15 2.94
C GLY A 78 12.65 21.55 4.42
N HIS A 79 11.45 21.94 4.87
CA HIS A 79 11.22 22.18 6.30
C HIS A 79 11.36 20.90 7.12
N MET A 80 11.01 19.73 6.57
CA MET A 80 11.21 18.45 7.25
C MET A 80 12.69 18.03 7.28
N ASP A 81 13.45 18.34 6.23
CA ASP A 81 14.90 18.09 6.23
C ASP A 81 15.63 18.90 7.30
N SER A 82 15.16 20.12 7.61
CA SER A 82 15.71 20.91 8.73
C SER A 82 15.50 20.29 10.11
N LEU A 83 14.53 19.37 10.23
CA LEU A 83 14.27 18.62 11.46
C LEU A 83 15.06 17.31 11.52
N LYS A 84 15.75 16.91 10.44
CA LYS A 84 16.62 15.74 10.48
C LYS A 84 17.80 16.04 11.38
N GLN A 85 17.87 15.33 12.49
CA GLN A 85 19.06 15.29 13.31
C GLN A 85 20.14 14.51 12.54
N GLU A 86 21.25 15.17 12.21
CA GLU A 86 22.42 14.50 11.65
C GLU A 86 22.97 13.53 12.70
N PHE A 87 22.79 12.24 12.45
CA PHE A 87 23.45 11.20 13.22
C PHE A 87 24.76 10.87 12.54
N GLU A 88 25.85 11.01 13.29
CA GLU A 88 27.15 10.52 12.82
C GLU A 88 27.05 8.99 12.67
N PRO A 89 27.26 8.44 11.47
CA PRO A 89 27.18 7.01 11.27
C PRO A 89 28.23 6.32 12.15
N PRO A 90 27.97 5.09 12.64
CA PRO A 90 28.98 4.34 13.38
C PRO A 90 30.27 4.24 12.56
N ALA A 91 31.42 4.50 13.19
CA ALA A 91 32.73 4.56 12.50
C ALA A 91 33.06 3.30 11.68
N ASP A 92 32.43 2.17 12.01
CA ASP A 92 32.64 0.87 11.37
C ASP A 92 31.58 0.52 10.29
N LEU A 93 30.68 1.45 9.93
CA LEU A 93 29.65 1.19 8.92
C LEU A 93 30.26 0.87 7.55
N ILE A 94 31.30 1.62 7.15
CA ILE A 94 31.99 1.42 5.87
C ILE A 94 32.70 0.06 5.87
N GLY A 95 33.37 -0.30 6.97
CA GLY A 95 34.04 -1.59 7.12
C GLY A 95 33.06 -2.76 7.02
N LYS A 96 31.92 -2.67 7.71
CA LYS A 96 30.85 -3.68 7.65
C LYS A 96 30.21 -3.79 6.28
N THR A 97 29.98 -2.67 5.58
CA THR A 97 29.39 -2.70 4.24
C THR A 97 30.36 -3.29 3.21
N LEU A 98 31.64 -2.92 3.24
CA LEU A 98 32.65 -3.48 2.35
C LEU A 98 32.87 -4.99 2.59
N ALA A 99 32.97 -5.41 3.85
CA ALA A 99 33.08 -6.82 4.20
C ALA A 99 31.88 -7.65 3.68
N ARG A 100 30.67 -7.05 3.64
CA ARG A 100 29.48 -7.70 3.10
C ARG A 100 29.51 -7.81 1.58
N ILE A 101 29.91 -6.76 0.86
CA ILE A 101 30.04 -6.79 -0.61
C ILE A 101 31.10 -7.82 -1.04
N ASP A 102 32.23 -7.88 -0.32
CA ASP A 102 33.29 -8.86 -0.59
C ASP A 102 32.79 -10.29 -0.35
N SER A 103 31.94 -10.51 0.66
CA SER A 103 31.33 -11.82 0.92
C SER A 103 30.29 -12.25 -0.12
N GLU A 104 29.57 -11.30 -0.74
CA GLU A 104 28.58 -11.59 -1.79
C GLU A 104 29.22 -11.75 -3.18
N THR A 105 30.40 -11.16 -3.41
CA THR A 105 31.12 -11.25 -4.69
C THR A 105 31.97 -12.54 -4.78
N GLY A 106 32.28 -13.17 -3.65
CA GLY A 106 33.19 -14.33 -3.57
C GLY A 106 32.55 -15.70 -3.31
N SER A 107 31.26 -15.79 -2.99
CA SER A 107 30.59 -17.07 -2.68
C SER A 107 29.62 -17.48 -3.77
N GLU A 108 29.96 -18.57 -4.47
CA GLU A 108 28.95 -19.49 -5.00
C GLU A 108 27.86 -19.72 -3.94
N LEU A 109 26.61 -19.58 -4.37
CA LEU A 109 25.37 -19.88 -3.66
C LEU A 109 25.55 -20.77 -2.41
N PRO A 110 25.52 -20.20 -1.19
CA PRO A 110 25.39 -20.98 0.02
C PRO A 110 23.99 -21.57 0.10
N GLN A 111 23.92 -22.90 0.03
CA GLN A 111 22.76 -23.67 0.48
C GLN A 111 22.37 -23.22 1.90
N GLY A 112 21.10 -22.90 2.06
CA GLY A 112 20.56 -22.30 3.28
C GLY A 112 20.75 -23.20 4.51
N PRO A 113 21.11 -22.62 5.67
CA PRO A 113 20.99 -23.33 6.93
C PRO A 113 19.55 -23.23 7.45
N GLU A 114 18.83 -24.34 7.35
CA GLU A 114 17.75 -24.69 8.27
C GLU A 114 18.31 -24.74 9.71
N HIS A 115 17.92 -23.79 10.56
CA HIS A 115 17.47 -24.05 11.94
C HIS A 115 17.17 -22.71 12.63
N ILE A 116 15.89 -22.40 12.83
CA ILE A 116 15.47 -21.44 13.84
C ILE A 116 14.65 -22.23 14.85
N GLU A 117 15.30 -22.60 15.96
CA GLU A 117 14.60 -23.11 17.14
C GLU A 117 13.69 -22.02 17.74
N PRO A 118 12.48 -22.37 18.19
CA PRO A 118 11.60 -21.45 18.89
C PRO A 118 12.07 -21.30 20.35
N VAL A 119 12.54 -20.11 20.72
CA VAL A 119 12.72 -19.72 22.13
C VAL A 119 11.34 -19.47 22.75
N ILE A 120 10.72 -20.55 23.24
CA ILE A 120 9.61 -20.49 24.17
C ILE A 120 10.20 -20.22 25.55
N ALA A 121 10.26 -18.95 25.95
CA ALA A 121 10.49 -18.58 27.33
C ALA A 121 9.13 -18.48 28.05
N ALA A 122 8.64 -19.63 28.50
CA ALA A 122 7.65 -19.72 29.56
C ALA A 122 8.38 -19.81 30.91
N SER A 123 8.17 -18.83 31.81
CA SER A 123 8.44 -18.88 33.27
C SER A 123 8.53 -17.42 33.78
N GLN A 124 7.93 -16.97 34.88
CA GLN A 124 7.29 -17.65 36.00
C GLN A 124 6.30 -16.66 36.65
N SER A 125 5.10 -17.17 36.91
CA SER A 125 4.24 -16.71 37.99
C SER A 125 4.79 -17.28 39.30
N ALA A 126 5.16 -16.43 40.26
CA ALA A 126 5.05 -16.65 41.72
C ALA A 126 5.92 -15.65 42.50
N ALA A 127 5.29 -14.64 43.10
CA ALA A 127 5.71 -14.11 44.39
C ALA A 127 4.51 -13.45 45.06
N THR A 128 3.78 -14.30 45.79
CA THR A 128 2.83 -13.94 46.83
C THR A 128 3.55 -13.11 47.89
N GLY A 129 3.45 -11.78 47.78
CA GLY A 129 3.82 -10.86 48.85
C GLY A 129 2.60 -10.07 49.23
N SER A 130 1.92 -10.48 50.31
CA SER A 130 0.84 -9.69 50.93
C SER A 130 1.41 -8.34 51.39
N PRO A 131 0.97 -7.19 50.84
CA PRO A 131 1.19 -5.93 51.54
C PRO A 131 0.20 -5.86 52.69
N ALA A 132 0.73 -5.82 53.91
CA ALA A 132 -0.03 -5.56 55.11
C ALA A 132 -0.84 -4.26 54.95
N LEU A 133 -2.16 -4.36 55.12
CA LEU A 133 -3.10 -3.25 55.11
C LEU A 133 -2.79 -2.33 56.30
N SER A 134 -2.11 -1.21 56.01
CA SER A 134 -1.97 -0.11 56.98
C SER A 134 -3.31 0.63 57.12
N PRO A 135 -3.71 1.04 58.33
CA PRO A 135 -4.98 1.72 58.56
C PRO A 135 -4.96 3.09 57.89
N VAL A 136 -5.92 3.31 56.98
CA VAL A 136 -6.16 4.61 56.34
C VAL A 136 -6.62 5.60 57.40
N THR A 137 -5.70 6.41 57.92
CA THR A 137 -6.02 7.60 58.70
C THR A 137 -6.65 8.64 57.77
N ARG A 138 -7.93 8.96 58.01
CA ARG A 138 -8.67 10.02 57.32
C ARG A 138 -8.01 11.38 57.62
N ALA A 139 -7.33 11.93 56.62
CA ALA A 139 -6.80 13.28 56.66
C ALA A 139 -7.93 14.33 56.61
N PRO A 140 -7.75 15.51 57.24
CA PRO A 140 -8.79 16.51 57.38
C PRO A 140 -9.21 17.14 56.04
N LYS A 141 -10.51 17.42 55.96
CA LYS A 141 -11.24 18.03 54.85
C LYS A 141 -10.81 19.50 54.69
N ASN A 142 -9.73 19.76 53.94
CA ASN A 142 -9.24 21.12 53.73
C ASN A 142 -9.08 21.45 52.22
N SER A 143 -9.91 22.39 51.75
CA SER A 143 -9.83 23.41 50.68
C SER A 143 -8.81 23.36 49.51
N ARG A 144 -7.79 22.49 49.48
CA ARG A 144 -6.79 22.40 48.40
C ARG A 144 -7.22 21.54 47.19
N ARG A 145 -8.42 20.95 47.27
CA ARG A 145 -9.00 20.00 46.30
C ARG A 145 -9.25 20.56 44.89
N ARG A 146 -9.04 21.87 44.65
CA ARG A 146 -9.24 22.48 43.32
C ARG A 146 -8.03 22.31 42.38
N TRP A 147 -6.84 22.02 42.92
CA TRP A 147 -5.61 21.86 42.13
C TRP A 147 -5.25 20.41 41.82
N ASP A 148 -5.83 19.43 42.52
CA ASP A 148 -5.55 18.01 42.29
C ASP A 148 -6.17 17.49 40.97
N THR A 149 -7.29 18.07 40.54
CA THR A 149 -7.99 17.69 39.30
C THR A 149 -7.16 17.95 38.03
N PRO A 150 -6.56 19.15 37.82
CA PRO A 150 -5.72 19.37 36.64
C PRO A 150 -4.43 18.55 36.66
N ALA A 151 -3.83 18.31 37.83
CA ALA A 151 -2.63 17.48 37.95
C ALA A 151 -2.90 16.03 37.55
N LEU A 152 -4.03 15.46 38.00
CA LEU A 152 -4.47 14.13 37.60
C LEU A 152 -4.75 14.07 36.08
N ALA A 153 -5.48 15.05 35.54
CA ALA A 153 -5.81 15.10 34.11
C ALA A 153 -4.55 15.18 33.23
N LEU A 154 -3.56 16.00 33.62
CA LEU A 154 -2.29 16.10 32.91
C LEU A 154 -1.50 14.78 32.94
N SER A 155 -1.47 14.11 34.10
CA SER A 155 -0.78 12.82 34.23
C SER A 155 -1.40 11.72 33.36
N VAL A 156 -2.75 11.65 33.31
CA VAL A 156 -3.46 10.69 32.45
C VAL A 156 -3.25 11.02 30.98
N ALA A 157 -3.29 12.30 30.60
CA ALA A 157 -3.02 12.73 29.24
C ALA A 157 -1.59 12.38 28.80
N ALA A 158 -0.59 12.59 29.66
CA ALA A 158 0.80 12.23 29.39
C ALA A 158 0.97 10.71 29.20
N VAL A 159 0.35 9.91 30.07
CA VAL A 159 0.36 8.44 29.94
C VAL A 159 -0.32 7.99 28.64
N CYS A 160 -1.46 8.57 28.29
CA CYS A 160 -2.14 8.28 27.02
C CYS A 160 -1.26 8.63 25.80
N CYS A 161 -0.55 9.76 25.83
CA CYS A 161 0.36 10.16 24.75
C CYS A 161 1.52 9.19 24.57
N LEU A 162 1.99 8.54 25.64
CA LEU A 162 3.05 7.52 25.59
C LEU A 162 2.54 6.15 25.14
N ILE A 163 1.29 5.78 25.50
CA ILE A 163 0.72 4.48 25.14
C ILE A 163 0.26 4.43 23.68
N LEU A 164 -0.25 5.54 23.15
CA LEU A 164 -0.82 5.61 21.80
C LEU A 164 0.14 5.14 20.68
N PRO A 165 1.42 5.56 20.62
CA PRO A 165 2.35 5.04 19.61
C PRO A 165 2.62 3.54 19.78
N GLY A 166 2.63 3.04 21.02
CA GLY A 166 2.76 1.61 21.30
C GLY A 166 1.58 0.81 20.75
N VAL A 167 0.35 1.30 20.93
CA VAL A 167 -0.86 0.66 20.39
C VAL A 167 -0.86 0.65 18.86
N LEU A 168 -0.41 1.74 18.23
CA LEU A 168 -0.27 1.80 16.77
C LEU A 168 0.75 0.78 16.26
N HIS A 169 1.90 0.66 16.92
CA HIS A 169 2.93 -0.31 16.55
C HIS A 169 2.45 -1.75 16.69
N VAL A 170 1.79 -2.09 17.81
CA VAL A 170 1.23 -3.44 18.03
C VAL A 170 0.17 -3.77 16.97
N ARG A 171 -0.69 -2.80 16.61
CA ARG A 171 -1.68 -3.02 15.53
C ARG A 171 -1.03 -3.25 14.18
N TYR A 172 0.04 -2.53 13.87
CA TYR A 172 0.77 -2.73 12.62
C TYR A 172 1.43 -4.11 12.56
N GLN A 173 2.09 -4.54 13.64
CA GLN A 173 2.68 -5.88 13.72
C GLN A 173 1.62 -6.98 13.60
N ALA A 174 0.49 -6.83 14.31
CA ALA A 174 -0.61 -7.79 14.22
C ALA A 174 -1.16 -7.93 12.80
N ARG A 175 -1.31 -6.82 12.05
CA ARG A 175 -1.73 -6.83 10.64
C ARG A 175 -0.72 -7.54 9.74
N THR A 176 0.57 -7.30 9.98
CA THR A 176 1.65 -7.92 9.20
C THR A 176 1.69 -9.42 9.41
N LEU A 177 1.59 -9.88 10.67
CA LEU A 177 1.52 -11.30 11.00
C LEU A 177 0.28 -11.97 10.43
N GLN A 178 -0.89 -11.30 10.47
CA GLN A 178 -2.11 -11.83 9.88
C GLN A 178 -1.96 -12.00 8.36
N CYS A 179 -1.39 -11.02 7.66
CA CYS A 179 -1.14 -11.12 6.21
C CYS A 179 -0.15 -12.26 5.88
N ALA A 180 0.93 -12.41 6.67
CA ALA A 180 1.88 -13.50 6.48
C ALA A 180 1.22 -14.87 6.69
N SER A 181 0.41 -15.03 7.74
CA SER A 181 -0.36 -16.26 7.99
C SER A 181 -1.31 -16.56 6.83
N ASN A 182 -2.03 -15.53 6.38
CA ASN A 182 -2.95 -15.66 5.26
C ASN A 182 -2.25 -16.15 3.98
N LEU A 183 -1.08 -15.58 3.65
CA LEU A 183 -0.29 -15.99 2.49
C LEU A 183 0.19 -17.45 2.60
N MET A 184 0.55 -17.91 3.80
CA MET A 184 0.90 -19.32 4.01
C MET A 184 -0.29 -20.24 3.73
N ASP A 185 -1.50 -19.85 4.15
CA ASP A 185 -2.71 -20.65 3.91
C ASP A 185 -3.08 -20.71 2.42
N VAL A 186 -2.91 -19.60 1.68
CA VAL A 186 -3.04 -19.61 0.22
C VAL A 186 -2.01 -20.54 -0.42
N GLY A 187 -0.75 -20.46 0.02
CA GLY A 187 0.32 -21.33 -0.47
C GLY A 187 0.02 -22.81 -0.25
N ARG A 188 -0.48 -23.18 0.95
CA ARG A 188 -0.92 -24.54 1.27
C ARG A 188 -2.07 -24.99 0.38
N GLY A 189 -3.08 -24.14 0.18
CA GLY A 189 -4.20 -24.44 -0.72
C GLY A 189 -3.76 -24.69 -2.17
N LEU A 190 -2.84 -23.87 -2.68
CA LEU A 190 -2.26 -24.06 -4.02
C LEU A 190 -1.43 -25.33 -4.11
N GLN A 191 -0.67 -25.66 -3.07
CA GLN A 191 0.12 -26.90 -3.04
C GLN A 191 -0.78 -28.13 -2.97
N GLN A 192 -1.84 -28.10 -2.16
CA GLN A 192 -2.85 -29.16 -2.10
C GLN A 192 -3.54 -29.34 -3.46
N PHE A 193 -3.85 -28.24 -4.15
CA PHE A 193 -4.39 -28.28 -5.50
C PHE A 193 -3.43 -28.93 -6.50
N ALA A 194 -2.14 -28.57 -6.45
CA ALA A 194 -1.14 -29.17 -7.33
C ALA A 194 -1.01 -30.68 -7.08
N VAL A 195 -1.04 -31.14 -5.83
CA VAL A 195 -0.97 -32.57 -5.49
C VAL A 195 -2.25 -33.33 -5.88
N ALA A 196 -3.42 -32.72 -5.70
CA ALA A 196 -4.71 -33.33 -6.06
C ALA A 196 -4.95 -33.37 -7.57
N SER A 197 -4.32 -32.47 -8.33
CA SER A 197 -4.48 -32.39 -9.78
C SER A 197 -3.74 -33.55 -10.47
N PRO A 198 -4.37 -34.25 -11.44
CA PRO A 198 -3.73 -35.35 -12.17
C PRO A 198 -2.42 -34.98 -12.89
N SER A 199 -2.29 -33.70 -13.27
CA SER A 199 -1.13 -33.18 -13.98
C SER A 199 0.00 -32.67 -13.08
N SER A 200 -0.18 -32.70 -11.75
CA SER A 200 0.76 -32.15 -10.76
C SER A 200 1.20 -30.70 -11.04
N ARG A 201 0.30 -29.88 -11.59
CA ARG A 201 0.57 -28.49 -11.97
C ARG A 201 -0.32 -27.51 -11.20
N TYR A 202 0.19 -26.31 -11.00
CA TYR A 202 -0.56 -25.17 -10.47
C TYR A 202 -1.65 -24.70 -11.46
N PRO A 203 -2.70 -24.02 -10.98
CA PRO A 203 -3.75 -23.50 -11.84
C PRO A 203 -3.15 -22.47 -12.81
N THR A 204 -3.34 -22.69 -14.12
CA THR A 204 -2.89 -21.77 -15.16
C THR A 204 -3.86 -20.60 -15.28
N ILE A 205 -3.36 -19.37 -15.13
CA ILE A 205 -4.12 -18.15 -15.36
C ILE A 205 -3.99 -17.79 -16.85
N PRO A 206 -5.10 -17.56 -17.57
CA PRO A 206 -5.02 -17.11 -18.96
C PRO A 206 -4.37 -15.73 -19.01
N VAL A 207 -3.50 -15.49 -20.00
CA VAL A 207 -2.81 -14.19 -20.18
C VAL A 207 -3.72 -13.07 -20.69
N SER A 208 -4.91 -13.41 -21.17
CA SER A 208 -5.88 -12.49 -21.75
C SER A 208 -7.32 -12.92 -21.45
N GLY A 209 -8.25 -11.96 -21.44
CA GLY A 209 -9.67 -12.19 -21.22
C GLY A 209 -10.15 -11.84 -19.80
N PRO A 210 -11.45 -11.98 -19.51
CA PRO A 210 -12.03 -11.58 -18.23
C PRO A 210 -11.51 -12.39 -17.03
N ALA A 211 -10.97 -13.59 -17.28
CA ALA A 211 -10.37 -14.44 -16.25
C ALA A 211 -8.86 -14.19 -16.03
N ALA A 212 -8.25 -13.26 -16.77
CA ALA A 212 -6.83 -12.90 -16.66
C ALA A 212 -6.52 -11.97 -15.46
N PHE A 213 -7.16 -12.23 -14.33
CA PHE A 213 -6.98 -11.51 -13.08
C PHE A 213 -6.43 -12.46 -12.00
N SER A 214 -5.60 -11.94 -11.09
CA SER A 214 -5.00 -12.71 -10.01
C SER A 214 -6.03 -13.40 -9.12
N GLY A 215 -7.26 -12.94 -9.00
CA GLY A 215 -8.28 -13.64 -8.20
C GLY A 215 -8.85 -14.91 -8.83
N SER A 216 -8.62 -15.18 -10.12
CA SER A 216 -9.23 -16.35 -10.80
C SER A 216 -8.71 -17.70 -10.30
N TYR A 217 -7.49 -17.77 -9.74
CA TYR A 217 -6.98 -19.03 -9.18
C TYR A 217 -7.82 -19.50 -7.98
N VAL A 218 -8.43 -18.57 -7.24
CA VAL A 218 -9.21 -18.86 -6.03
C VAL A 218 -10.48 -19.60 -6.40
N ALA A 219 -11.17 -19.15 -7.46
CA ALA A 219 -12.35 -19.83 -7.98
C ALA A 219 -12.00 -21.27 -8.39
N ARG A 220 -10.89 -21.47 -9.12
CA ARG A 220 -10.43 -22.81 -9.53
C ARG A 220 -10.04 -23.73 -8.37
N VAL A 221 -9.40 -23.20 -7.34
CA VAL A 221 -9.04 -24.00 -6.16
C VAL A 221 -10.30 -24.41 -5.40
N ARG A 222 -11.29 -23.51 -5.28
CA ARG A 222 -12.57 -23.81 -4.64
C ARG A 222 -13.41 -24.79 -5.43
N SER A 223 -13.42 -24.69 -6.77
CA SER A 223 -14.14 -25.64 -7.63
C SER A 223 -13.57 -27.06 -7.55
N ALA A 224 -12.30 -27.21 -7.18
CA ALA A 224 -11.68 -28.50 -6.86
C ALA A 224 -12.00 -29.02 -5.44
N GLY A 225 -12.90 -28.36 -4.69
CA GLY A 225 -13.30 -28.74 -3.34
C GLY A 225 -12.30 -28.38 -2.25
N ILE A 226 -11.30 -27.56 -2.55
CA ILE A 226 -10.33 -27.07 -1.56
C ILE A 226 -10.85 -25.74 -1.01
N ASP A 227 -11.24 -25.74 0.27
CA ASP A 227 -11.79 -24.55 0.90
C ASP A 227 -10.68 -23.55 1.27
N VAL A 228 -10.65 -22.42 0.53
CA VAL A 228 -9.79 -21.27 0.84
C VAL A 228 -10.68 -20.16 1.39
N PRO A 229 -10.45 -19.68 2.63
CA PRO A 229 -11.31 -18.67 3.22
C PRO A 229 -11.19 -17.35 2.45
N THR A 230 -12.32 -16.76 2.06
CA THR A 230 -12.37 -15.52 1.26
C THR A 230 -11.67 -14.32 1.91
N GLY A 231 -11.62 -14.28 3.24
CA GLY A 231 -10.94 -13.22 3.99
C GLY A 231 -9.41 -13.28 3.95
N VAL A 232 -8.84 -14.39 3.47
CA VAL A 232 -7.39 -14.62 3.46
C VAL A 232 -6.69 -13.79 2.38
N LEU A 233 -7.39 -13.48 1.28
CA LEU A 233 -6.80 -12.79 0.13
C LEU A 233 -6.63 -11.29 0.32
N VAL A 234 -7.17 -10.73 1.42
CA VAL A 234 -7.10 -9.30 1.71
C VAL A 234 -6.05 -9.09 2.79
N CYS A 235 -4.93 -8.46 2.42
CA CYS A 235 -3.97 -7.99 3.41
C CYS A 235 -4.39 -6.60 3.92
N PRO A 236 -4.65 -6.44 5.22
CA PRO A 236 -5.10 -5.17 5.81
C PRO A 236 -4.02 -4.07 5.83
N SER A 237 -2.83 -4.37 5.30
CA SER A 237 -1.72 -3.43 5.12
C SER A 237 -1.83 -2.60 3.82
N LEU A 238 -2.60 -3.05 2.82
CA LEU A 238 -2.96 -2.19 1.69
C LEU A 238 -4.10 -1.27 2.10
N ILE A 239 -3.75 -0.10 2.62
CA ILE A 239 -4.69 1.01 2.79
C ILE A 239 -5.21 1.37 1.39
N GLY A 240 -6.53 1.26 1.18
CA GLY A 240 -7.20 1.74 -0.03
C GLY A 240 -8.00 0.69 -0.80
N PHE A 241 -7.77 -0.61 -0.61
CA PHE A 241 -8.54 -1.64 -1.32
C PHE A 241 -9.65 -2.21 -0.43
N ARG A 242 -10.82 -1.58 -0.48
CA ARG A 242 -12.06 -2.16 0.05
C ARG A 242 -12.78 -2.80 -1.14
N PRO A 243 -12.69 -4.12 -1.36
CA PRO A 243 -13.50 -4.76 -2.40
C PRO A 243 -14.96 -4.54 -2.01
N GLU A 244 -15.70 -3.81 -2.84
CA GLU A 244 -17.15 -3.74 -2.72
C GLU A 244 -17.70 -5.16 -2.90
N PRO A 245 -18.66 -5.60 -2.07
CA PRO A 245 -19.17 -6.98 -2.11
C PRO A 245 -19.79 -7.36 -3.46
N SER A 246 -20.15 -6.38 -4.30
CA SER A 246 -20.63 -6.55 -5.67
C SER A 246 -19.58 -7.09 -6.63
N ASP A 247 -18.29 -6.80 -6.43
CA ASP A 247 -17.22 -7.26 -7.33
C ASP A 247 -16.90 -8.75 -7.14
N VAL A 248 -17.12 -9.28 -5.93
CA VAL A 248 -16.92 -10.70 -5.62
C VAL A 248 -18.07 -11.56 -6.14
N ALA A 249 -19.28 -11.00 -6.19
CA ALA A 249 -20.47 -11.68 -6.72
C ALA A 249 -20.42 -11.82 -8.26
N PHE A 250 -19.78 -10.88 -8.96
CA PHE A 250 -19.65 -10.95 -10.41
C PHE A 250 -18.86 -12.19 -10.87
N VAL A 251 -17.82 -12.59 -10.11
CA VAL A 251 -16.97 -13.74 -10.48
C VAL A 251 -17.72 -15.08 -10.33
N ALA A 252 -18.58 -15.22 -9.32
CA ALA A 252 -19.39 -16.43 -9.12
C ALA A 252 -20.42 -16.64 -10.27
N GLY A 253 -20.88 -15.56 -10.91
CA GLY A 253 -21.80 -15.65 -12.06
C GLY A 253 -21.14 -16.01 -13.39
N VAL A 254 -19.81 -15.95 -13.50
CA VAL A 254 -19.10 -16.30 -14.76
C VAL A 254 -18.84 -17.81 -14.86
N GLU A 255 -18.83 -18.54 -13.75
CA GLU A 255 -18.67 -20.00 -13.74
C GLU A 255 -19.86 -20.71 -14.42
N ASP A 256 -21.10 -20.23 -14.22
CA ASP A 256 -22.30 -20.77 -14.89
C ASP A 256 -22.28 -20.56 -16.42
N LEU A 257 -21.61 -19.51 -16.91
CA LEU A 257 -21.47 -19.26 -18.35
C LEU A 257 -20.31 -20.04 -18.99
N ALA A 258 -19.31 -20.41 -18.20
CA ALA A 258 -18.17 -21.18 -18.69
C ALA A 258 -18.53 -22.67 -18.88
N GLU A 259 -19.34 -23.26 -17.99
CA GLU A 259 -19.81 -24.65 -18.13
C GLU A 259 -20.69 -24.84 -19.38
N LEU A 260 -21.52 -23.85 -19.74
CA LEU A 260 -22.32 -23.88 -20.96
C LEU A 260 -21.49 -23.85 -22.26
N SER A 261 -20.23 -23.40 -22.21
CA SER A 261 -19.36 -23.34 -23.39
C SER A 261 -18.55 -24.62 -23.64
N GLN A 262 -18.45 -25.51 -22.65
CA GLN A 262 -17.67 -26.75 -22.77
C GLN A 262 -18.49 -27.96 -23.23
N GLU A 263 -19.82 -27.88 -23.27
CA GLU A 263 -20.69 -29.00 -23.71
C GLU A 263 -20.94 -29.03 -25.24
N GLU A 264 -20.40 -28.06 -26.00
CA GLU A 264 -20.53 -27.99 -27.47
C GLU A 264 -19.26 -28.40 -28.25
N LEU A 265 -18.26 -29.03 -27.62
CA LEU A 265 -17.04 -29.51 -28.29
C LEU A 265 -16.65 -30.93 -27.86
#